data_AF-A0A926SI62-F1
#
_entry.id   AF-A0A926SI62-F1
#
_cell.length_a   1.000
_cell.length_b   1.000
_cell.length_c   1.000
_cell.angle_alpha   90.00
_cell.angle_beta   90.00
_cell.angle_gamma   90.00
#
_symmetry.space_group_name_H-M   'P 1'
#
loop_
_entity.id
_entity.type
_entity.pdbx_description
1 polymer ?
#
loop_
_entity_poly.entity_id
_entity_poly.type
_entity_poly.pdbx_seq_one_letter_code
_entity_poly.pdbx_strand_id
1 'polypeptide(L)'
;MNKPKQLLRHLLFSTIACVIAVSISIFSQPVQSQGTAVFTTAQSFEVASEALHQAESALIAQGMMESTPLTRYVAVLTKDEVMPMASSSSAFGAAGAVLVGDRLIVRGDFSNLSSPLRDYATDPLNPPNPNITSGVHIHRGEPNANGPFQYALQVSPSESGLQGRLMGEYTLTPEQLQALANGKMYVDIHTKQNRGGELRGIFKPY
;
A
#
# COMPACT_ATOMS: atom_id res chain seq x y z
N MET A 1 5.87 64.31 20.87
CA MET A 1 4.87 65.11 21.60
C MET A 1 3.74 65.49 20.65
N ASN A 2 2.51 65.26 21.11
CA ASN A 2 1.26 65.93 20.73
C ASN A 2 0.65 65.66 19.34
N LYS A 3 -0.42 64.83 19.36
CA LYS A 3 -1.55 64.95 18.43
C LYS A 3 -2.28 66.29 18.65
N PRO A 4 -3.02 66.76 17.64
CA PRO A 4 -4.37 67.24 17.88
C PRO A 4 -5.42 66.55 17.01
N LYS A 5 -6.68 66.75 17.43
CA LYS A 5 -7.90 65.97 17.20
C LYS A 5 -8.79 66.53 16.08
N GLN A 6 -9.58 65.62 15.49
CA GLN A 6 -10.99 65.75 15.03
C GLN A 6 -11.28 66.75 13.89
N LEU A 7 -12.23 66.59 12.96
CA LEU A 7 -13.51 65.87 12.90
C LEU A 7 -13.96 65.95 11.41
N LEU A 8 -14.50 64.90 10.77
CA LEU A 8 -15.74 65.03 9.96
C LEU A 8 -16.31 63.66 9.55
N ARG A 9 -17.66 63.63 9.56
CA ARG A 9 -18.60 62.52 9.35
C ARG A 9 -18.66 62.03 7.90
N HIS A 10 -19.43 60.95 7.72
CA HIS A 10 -20.05 60.35 6.52
C HIS A 10 -19.54 58.90 6.35
N LEU A 11 -20.35 57.85 6.18
CA LEU A 11 -21.73 57.69 5.76
C LEU A 11 -22.24 56.33 6.30
N LEU A 12 -23.53 56.22 6.56
CA LEU A 12 -24.20 54.95 6.89
C LEU A 12 -24.14 53.99 5.70
N PHE A 13 -23.75 52.72 5.92
CA PHE A 13 -24.28 51.59 5.13
C PHE A 13 -24.43 50.35 6.00
N SER A 14 -25.64 49.81 5.96
CA SER A 14 -26.17 48.71 6.76
C SER A 14 -25.44 47.39 6.52
N THR A 15 -25.28 46.62 7.59
CA THR A 15 -24.96 45.19 7.55
C THR A 15 -26.03 44.44 6.75
N ILE A 16 -25.69 43.98 5.54
CA ILE A 16 -26.45 42.94 4.86
C ILE A 16 -25.99 41.62 5.49
N ALA A 17 -26.75 41.14 6.46
CA ALA A 17 -26.66 39.76 6.92
C ALA A 17 -27.19 38.86 5.80
N CYS A 18 -26.28 38.24 5.05
CA CYS A 18 -26.63 37.22 4.07
C CYS A 18 -27.02 35.95 4.84
N VAL A 19 -28.32 35.78 5.10
CA VAL A 19 -28.87 34.51 5.60
C VAL A 19 -28.88 33.55 4.42
N ILE A 20 -27.79 32.80 4.25
CA ILE A 20 -27.80 31.63 3.39
C ILE A 20 -28.51 30.53 4.18
N ALA A 21 -29.78 30.32 3.85
CA ALA A 21 -30.51 29.12 4.23
C ALA A 21 -29.83 27.93 3.54
N VAL A 22 -28.85 27.32 4.21
CA VAL A 22 -28.37 25.99 3.84
C VAL A 22 -29.50 25.03 4.18
N SER A 23 -30.26 24.63 3.17
CA SER A 23 -31.14 23.48 3.24
C SER A 23 -30.26 22.27 3.56
N ILE A 24 -30.19 21.90 4.84
CA ILE A 24 -29.58 20.64 5.28
C ILE A 24 -30.48 19.55 4.72
N SER A 25 -30.13 19.07 3.53
CA SER A 25 -30.61 17.78 3.06
C SER A 25 -30.00 16.74 3.98
N ILE A 26 -30.78 16.28 4.95
CA ILE A 26 -30.46 15.09 5.73
C ILE A 26 -30.55 13.93 4.74
N PHE A 27 -29.45 13.68 4.04
CA PHE A 27 -29.25 12.42 3.35
C PHE A 27 -28.97 11.40 4.45
N SER A 28 -30.03 10.74 4.92
CA SER A 28 -29.90 9.54 5.74
C SER A 28 -29.15 8.51 4.93
N GLN A 29 -27.83 8.47 5.07
CA GLN A 29 -27.08 7.29 4.70
C GLN A 29 -27.65 6.15 5.54
N PRO A 30 -28.08 5.03 4.94
CA PRO A 30 -28.36 3.86 5.74
C PRO A 30 -27.07 3.54 6.50
N VAL A 31 -27.16 3.45 7.83
CA VAL A 31 -26.12 2.86 8.66
C VAL A 31 -25.98 1.43 8.18
N GLN A 32 -25.11 1.22 7.20
CA GLN A 32 -24.69 -0.10 6.79
C GLN A 32 -23.83 -0.58 7.95
N SER A 33 -24.44 -1.42 8.80
CA SER A 33 -23.72 -2.13 9.85
C SER A 33 -22.44 -2.67 9.22
N GLN A 34 -21.28 -2.34 9.79
CA GLN A 34 -20.03 -3.00 9.48
C GLN A 34 -20.13 -4.47 9.95
N GLY A 35 -20.91 -5.25 9.22
CA GLY A 35 -20.71 -6.68 9.13
C GLY A 35 -19.40 -6.86 8.38
N THR A 36 -18.59 -7.80 8.87
CA THR A 36 -17.39 -8.33 8.22
C THR A 36 -17.59 -8.43 6.71
N ALA A 37 -17.16 -7.41 5.97
CA ALA A 37 -17.22 -7.42 4.53
C ALA A 37 -16.23 -8.48 4.06
N VAL A 38 -16.75 -9.57 3.49
CA VAL A 38 -15.94 -10.57 2.81
C VAL A 38 -15.30 -9.83 1.63
N PHE A 39 -14.00 -9.55 1.72
CA PHE A 39 -13.24 -8.95 0.64
C PHE A 39 -13.32 -9.88 -0.56
N THR A 40 -14.03 -9.43 -1.59
CA THR A 40 -14.32 -10.29 -2.75
C THR A 40 -13.11 -10.34 -3.68
N THR A 41 -13.06 -11.39 -4.51
CA THR A 41 -12.06 -11.48 -5.58
C THR A 41 -12.07 -10.22 -6.47
N ALA A 42 -13.24 -9.66 -6.79
CA ALA A 42 -13.33 -8.44 -7.60
C ALA A 42 -12.64 -7.24 -6.93
N GLN A 43 -12.88 -7.03 -5.64
CA GLN A 43 -12.26 -5.93 -4.88
C GLN A 43 -10.74 -6.11 -4.77
N SER A 44 -10.27 -7.36 -4.69
CA SER A 44 -8.84 -7.68 -4.69
C SER A 44 -8.13 -7.37 -6.00
N PHE A 45 -8.82 -7.58 -7.13
CA PHE A 45 -8.32 -7.22 -8.46
C PHE A 45 -8.31 -5.71 -8.68
N GLU A 46 -9.30 -4.98 -8.16
CA GLU A 46 -9.35 -3.52 -8.27
C GLU A 46 -8.17 -2.86 -7.53
N VAL A 47 -7.92 -3.26 -6.28
CA VAL A 47 -6.76 -2.76 -5.51
C VAL A 47 -5.44 -3.11 -6.20
N ALA A 48 -5.33 -4.32 -6.75
CA ALA A 48 -4.17 -4.73 -7.51
C ALA A 48 -3.97 -3.94 -8.81
N SER A 49 -5.04 -3.67 -9.55
CA SER A 49 -5.01 -2.90 -10.79
C SER A 49 -4.61 -1.45 -10.53
N GLU A 50 -5.10 -0.85 -9.45
CA GLU A 50 -4.70 0.49 -9.02
C GLU A 50 -3.20 0.52 -8.65
N ALA A 51 -2.74 -0.45 -7.86
CA ALA A 51 -1.33 -0.58 -7.52
C ALA A 51 -0.45 -0.74 -8.77
N LEU A 52 -0.92 -1.49 -9.77
CA LEU A 52 -0.22 -1.65 -11.04
C LEU A 52 -0.17 -0.33 -11.83
N HIS A 53 -1.28 0.40 -11.90
CA HIS A 53 -1.33 1.70 -12.55
C HIS A 53 -0.38 2.72 -11.89
N GLN A 54 -0.24 2.68 -10.57
CA GLN A 54 0.74 3.50 -9.85
C GLN A 54 2.18 3.10 -10.17
N ALA A 55 2.47 1.80 -10.33
CA ALA A 55 3.79 1.33 -10.73
C ALA A 55 4.15 1.77 -12.16
N GLU A 56 3.20 1.70 -13.09
CA GLU A 56 3.35 2.22 -14.46
C GLU A 56 3.57 3.74 -14.47
N SER A 57 2.76 4.48 -13.72
CA SER A 57 2.89 5.93 -13.60
C SER A 57 4.27 6.33 -13.06
N ALA A 58 4.81 5.57 -12.11
CA ALA A 58 6.16 5.80 -11.59
C ALA A 58 7.26 5.52 -12.62
N LEU A 59 7.08 4.53 -13.48
CA LEU A 59 7.99 4.22 -14.58
C LEU A 59 8.01 5.36 -15.62
N ILE A 60 6.82 5.83 -16.03
CA ILE A 60 6.64 6.93 -16.99
C ILE A 60 7.24 8.23 -16.44
N ALA A 61 7.00 8.53 -15.17
CA ALA A 61 7.55 9.72 -14.51
C ALA A 61 9.09 9.76 -14.51
N GLN A 62 9.74 8.60 -14.65
CA GLN A 62 11.19 8.49 -14.74
C GLN A 62 11.72 8.52 -16.18
N GLY A 63 10.88 8.90 -17.15
CA GLY A 63 11.27 9.09 -18.55
C GLY A 63 11.48 7.80 -19.33
N MET A 64 11.10 6.64 -18.76
CA MET A 64 11.04 5.39 -19.51
C MET A 64 9.80 5.44 -20.41
N MET A 65 10.04 5.73 -21.69
CA MET A 65 9.01 5.95 -22.70
C MET A 65 8.22 4.68 -23.04
N GLU A 66 6.98 4.90 -23.49
CA GLU A 66 5.98 3.94 -24.02
C GLU A 66 6.51 2.86 -25.00
N SER A 67 7.70 3.03 -25.58
CA SER A 67 8.26 2.12 -26.59
C SER A 67 9.07 0.96 -26.03
N THR A 68 9.37 0.93 -24.73
CA THR A 68 10.08 -0.20 -24.11
C THR A 68 9.07 -1.26 -23.68
N PRO A 69 9.18 -2.52 -24.13
CA PRO A 69 8.30 -3.58 -23.67
C PRO A 69 8.38 -3.72 -22.15
N LEU A 70 7.22 -3.62 -21.49
CA LEU A 70 7.09 -3.84 -20.06
C LEU A 70 6.24 -5.08 -19.80
N THR A 71 6.56 -5.78 -18.72
CA THR A 71 5.73 -6.89 -18.23
C THR A 71 5.05 -6.47 -16.94
N ARG A 72 3.76 -6.76 -16.82
CA ARG A 72 2.92 -6.41 -15.67
C ARG A 72 2.74 -7.62 -14.78
N TYR A 73 2.80 -7.40 -13.48
CA TYR A 73 2.54 -8.41 -12.47
C TYR A 73 1.60 -7.86 -11.40
N VAL A 74 0.78 -8.74 -10.86
CA VAL A 74 -0.06 -8.49 -9.71
C VAL A 74 0.17 -9.58 -8.67
N ALA A 75 0.25 -9.18 -7.41
CA ALA A 75 0.13 -10.04 -6.25
C ALA A 75 -1.08 -9.60 -5.45
N VAL A 76 -2.10 -10.45 -5.36
CA VAL A 76 -3.19 -10.28 -4.39
C VAL A 76 -2.73 -10.91 -3.09
N LEU A 77 -2.68 -10.12 -2.01
CA LEU A 77 -2.18 -10.55 -0.72
C LEU A 77 -3.33 -10.98 0.18
N THR A 78 -3.33 -12.26 0.57
CA THR A 78 -4.37 -12.84 1.43
C THR A 78 -3.78 -13.62 2.57
N LYS A 79 -4.60 -13.84 3.61
CA LYS A 79 -4.24 -14.69 4.75
C LYS A 79 -4.10 -16.17 4.36
N ASP A 80 -4.82 -16.62 3.33
CA ASP A 80 -4.93 -18.03 2.96
C ASP A 80 -3.72 -18.51 2.15
N GLU A 81 -2.99 -17.57 1.54
CA GLU A 81 -1.74 -17.85 0.82
C GLU A 81 -0.54 -17.96 1.77
N VAL A 82 -0.68 -17.59 3.06
CA VAL A 82 0.39 -17.64 4.06
C VAL A 82 0.78 -19.09 4.35
N MET A 83 2.08 -19.37 4.35
CA MET A 83 2.62 -20.71 4.57
C MET A 83 3.40 -20.81 5.89
N PRO A 84 3.41 -21.97 6.56
CA PRO A 84 2.66 -23.20 6.22
C PRO A 84 1.20 -23.17 6.68
N MET A 85 0.80 -22.17 7.45
CA MET A 85 -0.54 -22.05 8.01
C MET A 85 -1.07 -20.65 7.78
N ALA A 86 -2.32 -20.56 7.33
CA ALA A 86 -3.02 -19.32 7.12
C ALA A 86 -3.16 -18.51 8.42
N SER A 87 -3.10 -17.19 8.31
CA SER A 87 -3.47 -16.27 9.39
C SER A 87 -5.00 -16.29 9.61
N SER A 88 -5.46 -15.94 10.82
CA SER A 88 -6.88 -15.82 11.14
C SER A 88 -7.42 -14.37 11.04
N SER A 89 -6.62 -13.42 10.53
CA SER A 89 -7.03 -12.01 10.45
C SER A 89 -7.99 -11.72 9.29
N SER A 90 -8.64 -10.56 9.31
CA SER A 90 -9.43 -10.02 8.20
C SER A 90 -8.60 -9.11 7.27
N ALA A 91 -7.28 -9.20 7.40
CA ALA A 91 -6.35 -8.39 6.63
C ALA A 91 -6.43 -8.72 5.14
N PHE A 92 -6.12 -7.73 4.32
CA PHE A 92 -5.97 -7.90 2.88
C PHE A 92 -4.98 -6.87 2.34
N GLY A 93 -4.46 -7.13 1.15
CA GLY A 93 -3.66 -6.16 0.42
C GLY A 93 -3.48 -6.55 -1.03
N ALA A 94 -2.78 -5.73 -1.77
CA ALA A 94 -2.29 -6.08 -3.09
C ALA A 94 -0.99 -5.34 -3.39
N ALA A 95 -0.22 -5.90 -4.31
CA ALA A 95 0.90 -5.24 -4.93
C ALA A 95 0.79 -5.37 -6.45
N GLY A 96 1.03 -4.26 -7.15
CA GLY A 96 1.24 -4.22 -8.59
C GLY A 96 2.71 -3.98 -8.88
N ALA A 97 3.23 -4.62 -9.92
CA ALA A 97 4.60 -4.43 -10.33
C ALA A 97 4.75 -4.35 -11.85
N VAL A 98 5.68 -3.51 -12.28
CA VAL A 98 6.12 -3.43 -13.68
C VAL A 98 7.58 -3.79 -13.79
N LEU A 99 7.90 -4.59 -14.79
CA LEU A 99 9.26 -5.01 -15.13
C LEU A 99 9.64 -4.44 -16.49
N VAL A 100 10.75 -3.71 -16.53
CA VAL A 100 11.39 -3.22 -17.77
C VAL A 100 12.85 -3.62 -17.76
N GLY A 101 13.26 -4.46 -18.71
CA GLY A 101 14.58 -5.09 -18.67
C GLY A 101 14.71 -5.93 -17.39
N ASP A 102 15.65 -5.57 -16.53
CA ASP A 102 15.87 -6.17 -15.21
C ASP A 102 15.32 -5.33 -14.04
N ARG A 103 14.68 -4.20 -14.34
CA ARG A 103 14.23 -3.23 -13.33
C ARG A 103 12.77 -3.46 -12.98
N LEU A 104 12.52 -3.82 -11.73
CA LEU A 104 11.20 -4.06 -11.15
C LEU A 104 10.77 -2.87 -10.28
N ILE A 105 9.65 -2.24 -10.61
CA ILE A 105 9.00 -1.22 -9.77
C ILE A 105 7.76 -1.85 -9.15
N VAL A 106 7.61 -1.73 -7.83
CA VAL A 106 6.49 -2.29 -7.05
C VAL A 106 5.75 -1.18 -6.31
N ARG A 107 4.43 -1.23 -6.34
CA ARG A 107 3.52 -0.39 -5.54
C ARG A 107 2.42 -1.24 -4.94
N GLY A 108 1.77 -0.76 -3.90
CA GLY A 108 0.61 -1.42 -3.35
C GLY A 108 0.18 -0.86 -2.01
N ASP A 109 -0.82 -1.53 -1.45
CA ASP A 109 -1.47 -1.13 -0.21
C ASP A 109 -1.89 -2.36 0.58
N PHE A 110 -2.04 -2.18 1.88
CA PHE A 110 -2.62 -3.18 2.78
C PHE A 110 -3.58 -2.52 3.76
N SER A 111 -4.47 -3.31 4.34
CA SER A 111 -5.47 -2.86 5.30
C SER A 111 -5.88 -3.98 6.26
N ASN A 112 -6.48 -3.58 7.37
CA ASN A 112 -7.03 -4.47 8.39
C ASN A 112 -6.02 -5.47 8.98
N LEU A 113 -4.74 -5.09 9.09
CA LEU A 113 -3.78 -5.90 9.85
C LEU A 113 -4.27 -6.08 11.30
N SER A 114 -4.08 -7.28 11.85
CA SER A 114 -4.43 -7.62 13.24
C SER A 114 -3.48 -6.99 14.27
N SER A 115 -2.27 -6.61 13.84
CA SER A 115 -1.32 -5.84 14.65
C SER A 115 -0.40 -5.00 13.77
N PRO A 116 0.30 -4.00 14.32
CA PRO A 116 1.29 -3.24 13.56
C PRO A 116 2.35 -4.15 12.93
N LEU A 117 2.96 -3.64 11.85
CA LEU A 117 4.09 -4.29 11.18
C LEU A 117 5.19 -4.65 12.17
N ARG A 118 5.86 -5.77 11.89
CA ARG A 118 7.00 -6.20 12.69
C ARG A 118 8.12 -5.16 12.58
N ASP A 119 8.59 -4.69 13.72
CA ASP A 119 9.72 -3.76 13.82
C ASP A 119 11.00 -4.54 14.10
N TYR A 120 11.87 -4.63 13.10
CA TYR A 120 13.14 -5.37 13.20
C TYR A 120 14.22 -4.64 14.00
N ALA A 121 14.04 -3.35 14.34
CA ALA A 121 14.95 -2.66 15.24
C ALA A 121 14.74 -3.13 16.70
N THR A 122 13.49 -3.40 17.08
CA THR A 122 13.12 -3.85 18.43
C THR A 122 12.90 -5.36 18.54
N ASP A 123 12.63 -6.05 17.43
CA ASP A 123 12.50 -7.52 17.33
C ASP A 123 13.39 -8.08 16.17
N PRO A 124 14.74 -7.99 16.31
CA PRO A 124 15.66 -8.37 15.24
C PRO A 124 15.68 -9.89 14.98
N LEU A 125 16.09 -10.27 13.78
CA LEU A 125 16.45 -11.65 13.48
C LEU A 125 17.73 -12.07 14.21
N ASN A 126 17.90 -13.38 14.36
CA ASN A 126 19.14 -13.96 14.87
C ASN A 126 19.66 -15.03 13.89
N PRO A 127 20.77 -14.79 13.16
CA PRO A 127 21.57 -13.55 13.19
C PRO A 127 20.83 -12.36 12.54
N PRO A 128 21.20 -11.10 12.87
CA PRO A 128 20.63 -9.92 12.24
C PRO A 128 20.90 -9.88 10.73
N ASN A 129 19.95 -9.34 9.97
CA ASN A 129 20.12 -9.03 8.55
C ASN A 129 19.86 -7.53 8.32
N PRO A 130 20.89 -6.73 7.99
CA PRO A 130 20.74 -5.29 7.84
C PRO A 130 19.93 -4.87 6.59
N ASN A 131 19.70 -5.79 5.64
CA ASN A 131 18.89 -5.51 4.45
C ASN A 131 17.38 -5.58 4.73
N ILE A 132 16.98 -6.06 5.92
CA ILE A 132 15.59 -6.08 6.35
C ILE A 132 15.28 -4.77 7.09
N THR A 133 14.57 -3.88 6.42
CA THR A 133 14.29 -2.52 6.89
C THR A 133 12.81 -2.27 7.22
N SER A 134 11.93 -3.24 6.95
CA SER A 134 10.49 -3.15 7.23
C SER A 134 9.87 -4.53 7.45
N GLY A 135 8.60 -4.57 7.83
CA GLY A 135 7.80 -5.80 7.92
C GLY A 135 7.29 -6.33 6.58
N VAL A 136 7.61 -5.72 5.45
CA VAL A 136 7.04 -6.08 4.13
C VAL A 136 8.16 -6.50 3.19
N HIS A 137 8.09 -7.72 2.69
CA HIS A 137 9.21 -8.34 1.99
C HIS A 137 8.81 -8.94 0.65
N ILE A 138 9.75 -8.95 -0.29
CA ILE A 138 9.74 -9.87 -1.44
C ILE A 138 10.61 -11.07 -1.08
N HIS A 139 10.05 -12.26 -1.28
CA HIS A 139 10.74 -13.54 -1.14
C HIS A 139 10.79 -14.27 -2.48
N ARG A 140 11.66 -15.28 -2.56
CA ARG A 140 11.74 -16.20 -3.70
C ARG A 140 11.61 -17.64 -3.23
N GLY A 141 10.61 -18.36 -3.70
CA GLY A 141 10.35 -19.74 -3.30
C GLY A 141 9.24 -20.38 -4.13
N GLU A 142 8.99 -21.68 -3.90
CA GLU A 142 7.86 -22.36 -4.53
C GLU A 142 6.52 -21.75 -4.06
N PRO A 143 5.47 -21.78 -4.89
CA PRO A 143 4.15 -21.24 -4.53
C PRO A 143 3.60 -21.75 -3.20
N ASN A 144 3.93 -22.99 -2.81
CA ASN A 144 3.44 -23.66 -1.61
C ASN A 144 4.46 -23.76 -0.47
N ALA A 145 5.55 -23.00 -0.51
CA ALA A 145 6.58 -23.03 0.53
C ALA A 145 7.17 -21.65 0.79
N ASN A 146 7.62 -21.42 2.03
CA ASN A 146 8.40 -20.24 2.35
C ASN A 146 9.80 -20.35 1.73
N GLY A 147 10.24 -19.28 1.10
CA GLY A 147 11.54 -19.14 0.48
C GLY A 147 12.38 -18.01 1.10
N PRO A 148 13.67 -17.93 0.76
CA PRO A 148 14.56 -16.90 1.26
C PRO A 148 14.12 -15.48 0.90
N PHE A 149 14.37 -14.55 1.83
CA PHE A 149 14.25 -13.11 1.65
C PHE A 149 15.05 -12.63 0.42
N GLN A 150 14.46 -11.72 -0.36
CA GLN A 150 15.13 -11.04 -1.47
C GLN A 150 15.28 -9.54 -1.20
N TYR A 151 14.16 -8.87 -0.89
CA TYR A 151 14.11 -7.43 -0.72
C TYR A 151 13.14 -7.01 0.38
N ALA A 152 13.44 -5.93 1.09
CA ALA A 152 12.50 -5.24 1.96
C ALA A 152 11.88 -4.07 1.19
N LEU A 153 10.55 -3.95 1.24
CA LEU A 153 9.85 -2.79 0.67
C LEU A 153 9.85 -1.63 1.65
N GLN A 154 9.83 -0.42 1.11
CA GLN A 154 9.54 0.77 1.90
C GLN A 154 8.04 0.79 2.22
N VAL A 155 7.71 1.22 3.43
CA VAL A 155 6.33 1.23 3.93
C VAL A 155 5.99 2.58 4.52
N SER A 156 4.81 3.09 4.16
CA SER A 156 4.21 4.28 4.74
C SER A 156 2.92 3.88 5.45
N PRO A 157 2.99 3.46 6.73
CA PRO A 157 1.81 3.07 7.50
C PRO A 157 0.94 4.29 7.83
N SER A 158 -0.35 4.07 8.04
CA SER A 158 -1.25 5.05 8.65
C SER A 158 -0.89 5.30 10.11
N GLU A 159 -1.56 6.28 10.72
CA GLU A 159 -1.45 6.56 12.17
C GLU A 159 -1.81 5.33 13.03
N SER A 160 -2.80 4.53 12.61
CA SER A 160 -3.16 3.28 13.32
C SER A 160 -2.11 2.18 13.17
N GLY A 161 -1.25 2.25 12.14
CA GLY A 161 -0.29 1.21 11.82
C GLY A 161 -0.87 -0.07 11.23
N LEU A 162 -2.20 -0.13 11.00
CA LEU A 162 -2.92 -1.34 10.55
C LEU A 162 -3.26 -1.33 9.06
N GLN A 163 -2.93 -0.24 8.37
CA GLN A 163 -3.08 -0.04 6.93
C GLN A 163 -1.92 0.83 6.46
N GLY A 164 -1.65 0.85 5.16
CA GLY A 164 -0.57 1.66 4.63
C GLY A 164 -0.22 1.33 3.20
N ARG A 165 0.73 2.09 2.67
CA ARG A 165 1.27 1.90 1.32
C ARG A 165 2.61 1.19 1.37
N LEU A 166 2.89 0.36 0.38
CA LEU A 166 4.19 -0.25 0.13
C LEU A 166 4.75 0.21 -1.22
N MET A 167 6.07 0.34 -1.29
CA MET A 167 6.74 0.62 -2.55
C MET A 167 8.16 0.07 -2.58
N GLY A 168 8.66 -0.21 -3.77
CA GLY A 168 10.02 -0.65 -3.99
C GLY A 168 10.44 -0.45 -5.43
N GLU A 169 11.75 -0.41 -5.63
CA GLU A 169 12.37 -0.41 -6.95
C GLU A 169 13.68 -1.18 -6.86
N TYR A 170 13.84 -2.19 -7.70
CA TYR A 170 14.95 -3.14 -7.61
C TYR A 170 15.46 -3.53 -8.99
N THR A 171 16.77 -3.73 -9.10
CA THR A 171 17.39 -4.43 -10.23
C THR A 171 17.46 -5.91 -9.88
N LEU A 172 16.84 -6.74 -10.71
CA LEU A 172 16.77 -8.18 -10.53
C LEU A 172 17.95 -8.89 -11.18
N THR A 173 18.45 -9.94 -10.55
CA THR A 173 19.42 -10.84 -11.18
C THR A 173 18.72 -11.71 -12.24
N PRO A 174 19.47 -12.34 -13.17
CA PRO A 174 18.91 -13.29 -14.13
C PRO A 174 18.09 -14.42 -13.47
N GLU A 175 18.53 -14.92 -12.32
CA GLU A 175 17.82 -15.96 -11.58
C GLU A 175 16.52 -15.45 -10.96
N GLN A 176 16.49 -14.18 -10.54
CA GLN A 176 15.27 -13.54 -10.03
C GLN A 176 14.29 -13.24 -11.16
N LEU A 177 14.76 -12.82 -12.34
CA LEU A 177 13.91 -12.64 -13.52
C LEU A 177 13.22 -13.95 -13.90
N GLN A 178 13.98 -15.04 -13.95
CA GLN A 178 13.42 -16.36 -14.21
C GLN A 178 12.44 -16.78 -13.10
N ALA A 179 12.74 -16.50 -11.83
CA ALA A 179 11.84 -16.82 -10.74
C ALA A 179 10.54 -16.01 -10.79
N LEU A 180 10.60 -14.72 -11.09
CA LEU A 180 9.43 -13.86 -11.24
C LEU A 180 8.53 -14.34 -12.39
N ALA A 181 9.13 -14.61 -13.57
CA ALA A 181 8.40 -15.13 -14.72
C ALA A 181 7.72 -16.48 -14.46
N ASN A 182 8.30 -17.30 -13.58
CA ASN A 182 7.77 -18.62 -13.20
C ASN A 182 6.85 -18.59 -11.97
N GLY A 183 6.43 -17.41 -11.49
CA GLY A 183 5.55 -17.30 -10.32
C GLY A 183 6.18 -17.76 -9.00
N LYS A 184 7.51 -17.63 -8.88
CA LYS A 184 8.30 -18.02 -7.70
C LYS A 184 8.80 -16.82 -6.89
N MET A 185 8.27 -15.63 -7.14
CA MET A 185 8.49 -14.46 -6.30
C MET A 185 7.15 -13.97 -5.75
N TYR A 186 7.14 -13.63 -4.46
CA TYR A 186 5.92 -13.29 -3.74
C TYR A 186 6.20 -12.23 -2.69
N VAL A 187 5.16 -11.49 -2.31
CA VAL A 187 5.19 -10.48 -1.25
C VAL A 187 4.61 -11.09 0.02
N ASP A 188 5.32 -10.92 1.13
CA ASP A 188 4.84 -11.22 2.48
C ASP A 188 4.74 -9.93 3.31
N ILE A 189 3.72 -9.87 4.17
CA ILE A 189 3.59 -8.85 5.20
C ILE A 189 3.66 -9.54 6.56
N HIS A 190 4.66 -9.16 7.36
CA HIS A 190 4.89 -9.65 8.71
C HIS A 190 4.47 -8.60 9.74
N THR A 191 3.72 -9.05 10.74
CA THR A 191 3.26 -8.20 11.85
C THR A 191 3.80 -8.70 13.18
N LYS A 192 3.63 -7.90 14.23
CA LYS A 192 4.05 -8.27 15.59
C LYS A 192 3.43 -9.60 16.05
N GLN A 193 2.14 -9.81 15.76
CA GLN A 193 1.43 -11.04 16.13
C GLN A 193 1.68 -12.18 15.15
N ASN A 194 1.87 -11.89 13.85
CA ASN A 194 2.06 -12.88 12.81
C ASN A 194 3.49 -12.79 12.24
N ARG A 195 4.49 -13.14 13.04
CA ARG A 195 5.92 -13.01 12.68
C ARG A 195 6.30 -13.82 11.44
N GLY A 196 5.65 -14.97 11.23
CA GLY A 196 5.84 -15.84 10.05
C GLY A 196 5.17 -15.33 8.78
N GLY A 197 4.29 -14.33 8.88
CA GLY A 197 3.48 -13.79 7.79
C GLY A 197 2.01 -13.64 8.22
N GLU A 198 1.44 -12.48 7.95
CA GLU A 198 0.00 -12.21 8.09
C GLU A 198 -0.71 -12.26 6.73
N LEU A 199 -0.05 -11.77 5.70
CA LEU A 199 -0.52 -11.79 4.32
C LEU A 199 0.59 -12.26 3.39
N ARG A 200 0.21 -12.99 2.34
CA ARG A 200 1.10 -13.46 1.28
C ARG A 200 0.42 -13.32 -0.08
N GLY A 201 1.18 -12.98 -1.11
CA GLY A 201 0.68 -12.88 -2.48
C GLY A 201 1.77 -13.13 -3.52
N ILE A 202 1.53 -14.06 -4.44
CA ILE A 202 2.48 -14.41 -5.52
C ILE A 202 2.33 -13.40 -6.67
N PHE A 203 3.44 -12.90 -7.19
CA PHE A 203 3.43 -12.12 -8.43
C PHE A 203 3.04 -13.02 -9.60
N LYS A 204 1.90 -12.72 -10.22
CA LYS A 204 1.38 -13.39 -11.41
C LYS A 204 1.33 -12.39 -12.56
N PRO A 205 1.62 -12.80 -13.81
CA PRO A 205 1.41 -11.95 -14.97
C PRO A 205 -0.02 -11.40 -15.02
N TYR A 206 -0.16 -10.10 -15.34
CA TYR A 206 -1.43 -9.37 -15.45
C TYR A 206 -1.72 -8.98 -16.90
#